data_AF-A0AAD6DML0-F1
#
_entry.id   AF-A0AAD6DML0-F1
#
_cell.length_a   1.000
_cell.length_b   1.000
_cell.length_c   1.000
_cell.angle_alpha   90.00
_cell.angle_beta   90.00
_cell.angle_gamma   90.00
#
_symmetry.space_group_name_H-M   'P 1'
#
loop_
_entity.id
_entity.type
_entity.pdbx_description
1 polymer ?
#
loop_
_entity_poly.entity_id
_entity_poly.type
_entity_poly.pdbx_seq_one_letter_code
_entity_poly.pdbx_strand_id
1 'polypeptide(L)'
;MAITAPDSIYRKERSYYLDLLESQIVQLRTDPGRRLHVVEQLRELSQLTPGSIEASLVVGDTLFHQICCDLEPLFLAGVVSLLGDTDPVTEYQVADILEAAVPAEVQDPFNHPATW
;
A
#
# COMPACT_ATOMS: atom_id res chain seq x y z
N MET A 1 11.76 -9.00 -21.54
CA MET A 1 10.65 -9.40 -22.43
C MET A 1 9.43 -8.65 -21.92
N ALA A 2 9.09 -7.50 -22.52
CA ALA A 2 8.05 -6.63 -22.02
C ALA A 2 6.69 -7.14 -22.51
N ILE A 3 5.90 -7.72 -21.61
CA ILE A 3 4.50 -8.02 -21.89
C ILE A 3 3.67 -6.88 -21.29
N THR A 4 3.66 -5.74 -21.99
CA THR A 4 2.73 -4.63 -21.73
C THR A 4 1.40 -4.97 -22.38
N ALA A 5 0.64 -5.88 -21.76
CA ALA A 5 -0.80 -5.95 -22.00
C ALA A 5 -1.46 -4.94 -21.06
N PRO A 6 -2.03 -3.82 -21.56
CA PRO A 6 -2.62 -2.77 -20.74
C PRO A 6 -3.71 -3.26 -19.79
N ASP A 7 -4.32 -4.41 -20.10
CA ASP A 7 -5.41 -5.07 -19.36
C ASP A 7 -4.97 -6.34 -18.60
N SER A 8 -3.67 -6.54 -18.37
CA SER A 8 -3.21 -7.71 -17.62
C SER A 8 -3.82 -7.74 -16.21
N ILE A 9 -4.08 -8.95 -15.72
CA ILE A 9 -4.57 -9.19 -14.35
C ILE A 9 -3.60 -8.53 -13.35
N TYR A 10 -2.29 -8.67 -13.57
CA TYR A 10 -1.25 -8.03 -12.77
C TYR A 10 -1.44 -6.52 -12.63
N ARG A 11 -1.72 -5.80 -13.72
CA ARG A 11 -1.90 -4.34 -13.64
C ARG A 11 -3.11 -3.97 -12.79
N LYS A 12 -4.22 -4.72 -12.92
CA LYS A 12 -5.43 -4.49 -12.12
C LYS A 12 -5.18 -4.75 -10.64
N GLU A 13 -4.50 -5.85 -10.32
CA GLU A 13 -4.15 -6.20 -8.94
C GLU A 13 -3.17 -5.20 -8.32
N ARG A 14 -2.16 -4.75 -9.07
CA ARG A 14 -1.23 -3.69 -8.66
C ARG A 14 -1.96 -2.37 -8.39
N SER A 15 -2.83 -1.93 -9.30
CA SER A 15 -3.62 -0.71 -9.10
C SER A 15 -4.53 -0.82 -7.89
N TYR A 16 -5.25 -1.94 -7.75
CA TYR A 16 -6.09 -2.19 -6.60
C TYR A 16 -5.32 -2.13 -5.28
N TYR A 17 -4.13 -2.75 -5.22
CA TYR A 17 -3.28 -2.72 -4.03
C TYR A 17 -2.87 -1.28 -3.65
N LEU A 18 -2.43 -0.48 -4.64
CA LEU A 18 -1.99 0.89 -4.40
C LEU A 18 -3.16 1.81 -4.03
N ASP A 19 -4.29 1.71 -4.72
CA ASP A 19 -5.51 2.47 -4.41
C ASP A 19 -6.01 2.15 -3.00
N LEU A 20 -5.96 0.87 -2.61
CA LEU A 20 -6.33 0.42 -1.28
C LEU A 20 -5.42 1.01 -0.21
N LEU A 21 -4.10 1.00 -0.43
CA LEU A 21 -3.11 1.61 0.46
C LEU A 21 -3.33 3.12 0.62
N GLU A 22 -3.45 3.85 -0.49
CA GLU A 22 -3.67 5.30 -0.49
C GLU A 22 -4.96 5.67 0.26
N SER A 23 -6.04 4.94 0.02
CA SER A 23 -7.31 5.12 0.73
C SER A 23 -7.15 5.00 2.25
N GLN A 24 -6.35 4.05 2.74
CA GLN A 24 -6.12 3.92 4.17
C GLN A 24 -5.28 5.06 4.76
N ILE A 25 -4.26 5.52 4.04
CA ILE A 25 -3.46 6.68 4.45
C ILE A 25 -4.37 7.91 4.57
N VAL A 26 -5.22 8.15 3.57
CA VAL A 26 -6.17 9.27 3.59
C VAL A 26 -7.17 9.13 4.73
N GLN A 27 -7.72 7.95 4.98
CA GLN A 27 -8.66 7.71 6.07
C GLN A 27 -8.04 7.95 7.44
N LEU A 28 -6.83 7.45 7.68
CA LEU A 28 -6.09 7.71 8.93
C LEU A 28 -5.85 9.21 9.16
N ARG A 29 -5.68 9.99 8.09
CA ARG A 29 -5.46 11.44 8.20
C ARG A 29 -6.74 12.25 8.41
N THR A 30 -7.89 11.75 7.93
CA THR A 30 -9.11 12.57 7.76
C THR A 30 -10.30 12.11 8.59
N ASP A 31 -10.37 10.84 8.98
CA ASP A 31 -11.54 10.27 9.65
C ASP A 31 -11.16 9.31 10.80
N PRO A 32 -10.93 9.85 12.02
CA PRO A 32 -10.57 9.05 13.19
C PRO A 32 -11.68 8.06 13.62
N GLY A 33 -12.90 8.20 13.09
CA GLY A 33 -13.99 7.26 13.36
C GLY A 33 -13.86 5.92 12.64
N ARG A 34 -12.97 5.81 11.64
CA ARG A 34 -12.83 4.61 10.78
C ARG A 34 -11.69 3.68 11.15
N ARG A 35 -11.06 3.87 12.30
CA ARG A 35 -9.91 3.07 12.74
C ARG A 35 -10.08 1.56 12.56
N LEU A 36 -11.20 1.00 13.01
CA LEU A 36 -11.46 -0.44 12.90
C LEU A 36 -11.57 -0.90 11.44
N HIS A 37 -12.16 -0.07 10.58
CA HIS A 37 -12.22 -0.35 9.15
C HIS A 37 -10.81 -0.29 8.53
N VAL A 38 -10.01 0.72 8.88
CA VAL A 38 -8.60 0.78 8.44
C VAL A 38 -7.85 -0.48 8.88
N VAL A 39 -8.02 -0.94 10.11
CA VAL A 39 -7.40 -2.18 10.61
C VAL A 39 -7.78 -3.40 9.77
N GLU A 40 -9.04 -3.55 9.37
CA GLU A 40 -9.47 -4.63 8.48
C GLU A 40 -8.79 -4.55 7.12
N GLN A 41 -8.67 -3.34 6.57
CA GLN A 41 -8.06 -3.10 5.26
C GLN A 41 -6.53 -3.27 5.28
N LEU A 42 -5.85 -2.91 6.37
CA LEU A 42 -4.42 -3.22 6.55
C LEU A 42 -4.16 -4.72 6.66
N ARG A 43 -5.10 -5.50 7.23
CA ARG A 43 -5.02 -6.96 7.23
C ARG A 43 -5.21 -7.55 5.83
N GLU A 44 -6.13 -6.99 5.06
CA GLU A 44 -6.31 -7.35 3.65
C GLU A 44 -5.04 -7.07 2.85
N LEU A 45 -4.46 -5.88 2.98
CA LEU A 45 -3.17 -5.55 2.36
C LEU A 45 -2.08 -6.56 2.75
N SER A 46 -1.93 -6.86 4.04
CA SER A 46 -0.97 -7.85 4.53
C SER A 46 -1.17 -9.25 3.93
N GLN A 47 -2.40 -9.65 3.61
CA GLN A 47 -2.69 -10.94 2.96
C GLN A 47 -2.36 -10.91 1.47
N LEU A 48 -2.50 -9.77 0.80
CA LEU A 48 -2.19 -9.59 -0.61
C LEU A 48 -0.68 -9.46 -0.85
N THR A 49 0.05 -8.85 0.08
CA THR A 49 1.47 -8.49 -0.08
C THR A 49 2.37 -9.64 -0.57
N PRO A 50 2.33 -10.87 -0.01
CA PRO A 50 3.20 -11.95 -0.49
C PRO A 50 2.97 -12.28 -1.97
N GLY A 51 1.71 -12.33 -2.40
CA GLY A 51 1.36 -12.57 -3.80
C GLY A 51 1.79 -11.41 -4.71
N SER A 52 1.68 -10.17 -4.24
CA SER A 52 2.17 -8.98 -4.95
C SER A 52 3.69 -8.97 -5.09
N ILE A 53 4.44 -9.39 -4.06
CA ILE A 53 5.90 -9.55 -4.10
C ILE A 53 6.31 -10.58 -5.16
N GLU A 54 5.66 -11.74 -5.16
CA GLU A 54 5.94 -12.80 -6.14
C GLU A 54 5.60 -12.36 -7.57
N ALA A 55 4.42 -11.79 -7.78
CA ALA A 55 3.95 -11.37 -9.10
C ALA A 55 4.81 -10.24 -9.69
N SER A 56 5.18 -9.25 -8.87
CA SER A 56 6.06 -8.15 -9.29
C SER A 56 7.45 -8.62 -9.69
N LEU A 57 7.99 -9.61 -8.96
CA LEU A 57 9.27 -10.23 -9.30
C LEU A 57 9.22 -10.97 -10.65
N VAL A 58 8.14 -11.70 -10.92
CA VAL A 58 7.93 -12.43 -12.19
C VAL A 58 7.79 -11.47 -13.37
N VAL A 59 7.08 -10.36 -13.21
CA VAL A 59 6.85 -9.36 -14.26
C VAL A 59 8.05 -8.41 -14.43
N GLY A 60 8.92 -8.33 -13.42
CA GLY A 60 10.09 -7.44 -13.42
C GLY A 60 9.79 -6.02 -12.96
N ASP A 61 8.69 -5.81 -12.24
CA ASP A 61 8.31 -4.52 -11.64
C ASP A 61 9.06 -4.32 -10.31
N THR A 62 10.33 -3.98 -10.45
CA THR A 62 11.26 -3.83 -9.31
C THR A 62 10.85 -2.74 -8.32
N LEU A 63 10.16 -1.69 -8.76
CA LEU A 63 9.71 -0.60 -7.89
C LEU A 63 8.55 -1.06 -7.02
N PHE A 64 7.50 -1.64 -7.63
CA PHE A 64 6.38 -2.17 -6.87
C PHE A 64 6.81 -3.31 -5.95
N HIS A 65 7.74 -4.15 -6.40
CA HIS A 65 8.34 -5.19 -5.56
C HIS A 65 8.97 -4.60 -4.29
N GLN A 66 9.82 -3.57 -4.43
CA GLN A 66 10.45 -2.91 -3.29
C GLN A 66 9.42 -2.29 -2.35
N ILE A 67 8.41 -1.61 -2.88
CA ILE A 67 7.29 -1.04 -2.10
C ILE A 67 6.59 -2.12 -1.28
N CYS A 68 6.25 -3.25 -1.90
CA CYS A 68 5.62 -4.36 -1.19
C CYS A 68 6.52 -4.92 -0.08
N CYS A 69 7.82 -5.08 -0.33
CA CYS A 69 8.78 -5.54 0.68
C CYS A 69 8.91 -4.56 1.86
N ASP A 70 8.93 -3.25 1.59
CA ASP A 70 9.03 -2.23 2.65
C ASP A 70 7.74 -2.13 3.47
N LEU A 71 6.58 -2.32 2.83
CA LEU A 71 5.26 -2.27 3.48
C LEU A 71 4.90 -3.53 4.26
N GLU A 72 5.37 -4.71 3.85
CA GLU A 72 5.03 -6.00 4.47
C GLU A 72 5.13 -5.99 6.01
N PRO A 73 6.26 -5.58 6.63
CA PRO A 73 6.35 -5.52 8.09
C PRO A 73 5.50 -4.42 8.72
N LEU A 74 5.17 -3.36 7.97
CA LEU A 74 4.47 -2.17 8.47
C LEU A 74 2.98 -2.42 8.68
N PHE A 75 2.34 -3.28 7.89
CA PHE A 75 0.91 -3.55 8.05
C PHE A 75 0.57 -4.18 9.40
N LEU A 76 1.30 -5.21 9.81
CA LEU A 76 1.07 -5.86 11.10
C LEU A 76 1.44 -4.93 12.27
N ALA A 77 2.52 -4.16 12.13
CA ALA A 77 2.88 -3.15 13.13
C ALA A 77 1.80 -2.08 13.28
N GLY A 78 1.28 -1.56 12.15
CA GLY A 78 0.19 -0.59 12.12
C GLY A 78 -1.09 -1.13 12.75
N VAL A 79 -1.48 -2.38 12.41
CA VAL A 79 -2.64 -3.06 13.02
C VAL A 79 -2.51 -3.16 14.54
N VAL A 80 -1.33 -3.54 15.04
CA VAL A 80 -1.08 -3.64 16.49
C VAL A 80 -1.18 -2.26 17.15
N SER A 81 -0.57 -1.23 16.56
CA SER A 81 -0.63 0.14 17.10
C SER A 81 -2.05 0.68 17.13
N LEU A 82 -2.82 0.54 16.05
CA LEU A 82 -4.21 1.02 15.97
C LEU A 82 -5.17 0.27 16.90
N LEU A 83 -4.90 -1.00 17.23
CA LEU A 83 -5.71 -1.75 18.19
C LEU A 83 -5.30 -1.51 19.64
N GLY A 84 -4.02 -1.22 19.88
CA GLY A 84 -3.45 -1.05 21.21
C GLY A 84 -3.62 0.36 21.79
N ASP A 85 -3.76 1.37 20.93
CA ASP A 85 -3.87 2.77 21.33
C ASP A 85 -5.10 3.44 20.73
N THR A 86 -5.79 4.23 21.57
CA THR A 86 -6.93 5.04 21.14
C THR A 86 -6.59 6.48 20.78
N ASP A 87 -5.36 6.91 21.03
CA ASP A 87 -4.89 8.25 20.72
C ASP A 87 -4.95 8.50 19.19
N PRO A 88 -5.66 9.57 18.74
CA PRO A 88 -5.64 9.99 17.35
C PRO A 88 -4.24 10.26 16.80
N VAL A 89 -3.26 10.61 17.63
CA VAL A 89 -1.86 10.79 17.21
C VAL A 89 -1.29 9.51 16.61
N THR A 90 -1.68 8.34 17.12
CA THR A 90 -1.23 7.04 16.61
C THR A 90 -1.72 6.80 15.18
N GLU A 91 -2.89 7.30 14.81
CA GLU A 91 -3.39 7.20 13.42
C GLU A 91 -2.52 8.00 12.46
N TYR A 92 -2.16 9.24 12.82
CA TYR A 92 -1.27 10.08 12.03
C TYR A 92 0.12 9.46 11.90
N GLN A 93 0.67 8.90 12.98
CA GLN A 93 1.97 8.23 12.93
C GLN A 93 1.96 7.01 12.01
N VAL A 94 0.91 6.18 12.08
CA VAL A 94 0.78 5.02 11.18
C VAL A 94 0.64 5.50 9.72
N ALA A 95 -0.11 6.57 9.47
CA ALA A 95 -0.20 7.16 8.13
C ALA A 95 1.16 7.66 7.61
N ASP A 96 1.91 8.40 8.43
CA ASP A 96 3.23 8.93 8.08
C ASP A 96 4.22 7.79 7.76
N ILE A 97 4.19 6.70 8.53
CA ILE A 97 5.06 5.53 8.32
C ILE A 97 4.71 4.82 7.01
N LEU A 98 3.42 4.60 6.74
CA LEU A 98 2.96 3.95 5.50
C LEU A 98 3.26 4.81 4.27
N GLU A 99 3.06 6.12 4.36
CA GLU A 99 3.34 7.05 3.27
C GLU A 99 4.83 7.17 2.97
N ALA A 100 5.68 7.17 4.01
CA ALA A 100 7.14 7.20 3.85
C ALA A 100 7.72 5.95 3.18
N ALA A 101 7.01 4.82 3.25
CA ALA A 101 7.39 3.58 2.56
C ALA A 101 7.01 3.58 1.06
N VAL A 102 6.24 4.57 0.60
CA VAL A 102 5.87 4.72 -0.81
C VAL A 102 6.75 5.81 -1.44
N PRO A 103 7.61 5.48 -2.43
CA PRO A 103 8.40 6.47 -3.17
C PRO A 103 7.52 7.55 -3.80
N ALA A 104 8.00 8.79 -3.81
CA ALA A 104 7.26 9.95 -4.30
C ALA A 104 6.82 9.80 -5.77
N GLU A 105 7.55 9.01 -6.56
CA GLU A 105 7.22 8.69 -7.96
C GLU A 105 5.90 7.93 -8.11
N VAL A 106 5.46 7.22 -7.07
CA VAL A 106 4.19 6.47 -7.03
C VAL A 106 3.06 7.30 -6.41
N GLN A 107 3.39 8.38 -5.70
CA GLN A 107 2.43 9.28 -5.07
C GLN A 107 1.81 10.30 -6.04
N ASP A 108 2.36 10.47 -7.25
CA ASP A 108 1.81 11.36 -8.28
C ASP A 108 1.02 10.57 -9.34
N PRO A 109 -0.32 10.50 -9.25
CA PRO A 109 -1.15 9.78 -10.21
C PRO A 109 -1.11 10.36 -11.64
N PHE A 110 -0.54 11.55 -11.82
CA PHE A 110 -0.41 12.20 -13.14
C PHE A 110 0.99 12.07 -13.75
N ASN A 111 1.92 11.43 -13.05
CA ASN A 111 3.34 11.39 -13.41
C ASN A 111 3.85 9.95 -13.38
N HIS A 112 3.11 9.06 -14.04
CA HIS A 112 3.68 7.77 -14.43
C HIS A 112 4.86 8.05 -15.38
N PRO A 113 6.11 7.73 -15.04
CA PRO A 113 7.20 7.85 -15.99
C PRO A 113 6.84 7.05 -17.24
N ALA A 114 7.09 7.67 -18.40
CA ALA A 114 6.68 7.20 -19.73
C ALA A 114 7.19 5.79 -20.11
N THR A 115 7.98 5.16 -19.24
CA THR A 115 8.53 3.82 -19.36
C THR A 115 7.84 2.76 -18.49
N TRP A 116 6.77 3.10 -17.76
CA TRP A 116 5.96 2.13 -16.98
C TRP A 116 4.91 1.42 -17.84
#